data_AF-A0ABD3E3G7-F1
#
_entry.id   AF-A0ABD3E3G7-F1
#
_cell.length_a   1.000
_cell.length_b   1.000
_cell.length_c   1.000
_cell.angle_alpha   90.00
_cell.angle_beta   90.00
_cell.angle_gamma   90.00
#
_symmetry.space_group_name_H-M   'P 1'
#
loop_
_entity.id
_entity.type
_entity.pdbx_description
1 polymer ?
#
loop_
_entity_poly.entity_id
_entity_poly.type
_entity_poly.pdbx_seq_one_letter_code
_entity_poly.pdbx_strand_id
1 'polypeptide(L)'
;MAHIAVERNRRRQMNEHLKVLRSLTPCFYIKRGDQASIIGGVIEFIKELQQVLQSLEGKKRRKSISPSSPGPSPRPLQLISSPMPESFKELGACCNSPVADVEAKISGSNVLLKTISRRIPGQVVRIIGILEKLSFEILHLNISSMEETVLYSFVIKIGLECQVSVEELTVEVQQSFCSEAACDPC
;
A
#
# COMPACT_ATOMS: atom_id res chain seq x y z
N MET A 1 15.22 30.17 -48.43
CA MET A 1 15.19 30.80 -47.09
C MET A 1 14.29 30.05 -46.09
N ALA A 2 13.08 29.60 -46.45
CA ALA A 2 12.16 28.91 -45.52
C ALA A 2 12.66 27.55 -44.98
N HIS A 3 13.29 26.72 -45.82
CA HIS A 3 13.75 25.36 -45.43
C HIS A 3 14.71 25.35 -44.24
N ILE A 4 15.59 26.35 -44.13
CA ILE A 4 16.56 26.45 -43.02
C ILE A 4 15.86 26.78 -41.70
N ALA A 5 14.87 27.67 -41.73
CA ALA A 5 14.11 28.04 -40.54
C ALA A 5 13.27 26.87 -40.02
N VAL A 6 12.61 26.14 -40.93
CA VAL A 6 11.82 24.94 -40.60
C VAL A 6 12.70 23.87 -39.96
N GLU A 7 13.87 23.55 -40.53
CA GLU A 7 14.74 22.51 -39.97
C GLU A 7 15.34 22.93 -38.62
N ARG A 8 15.66 24.22 -38.42
CA ARG A 8 16.08 24.71 -37.11
C ARG A 8 14.96 24.57 -36.06
N ASN A 9 13.73 24.89 -36.43
CA ASN A 9 12.59 24.72 -35.54
C ASN A 9 12.37 23.25 -35.16
N ARG A 10 12.48 22.33 -36.13
CA ARG A 10 12.39 20.89 -35.91
C ARG A 10 13.45 20.40 -34.90
N ARG A 11 14.71 20.83 -35.05
CA ARG A 11 15.78 20.47 -34.10
C ARG A 11 15.55 21.06 -32.71
N ARG A 12 15.05 22.31 -32.63
CA ARG A 12 14.69 22.94 -31.36
C ARG A 12 13.61 22.13 -30.64
N GLN A 13 12.52 21.78 -31.32
CA GLN A 13 11.43 20.98 -30.75
C GLN A 13 11.90 19.59 -30.27
N MET A 14 12.73 18.90 -31.07
CA MET A 14 13.32 17.62 -30.68
C MET A 14 14.14 17.73 -29.38
N ASN A 15 14.95 18.78 -29.24
CA ASN A 15 15.74 19.00 -28.04
C ASN A 15 14.86 19.33 -26.81
N GLU A 16 13.75 20.05 -26.99
CA GLU A 16 12.79 20.28 -25.88
C GLU A 16 12.17 18.97 -25.40
N HIS A 17 11.76 18.09 -26.31
CA HIS A 17 11.23 16.77 -25.91
C HIS A 17 12.28 15.93 -25.16
N LEU A 18 13.53 15.93 -25.61
CA LEU A 18 14.61 15.21 -24.92
C LEU A 18 14.90 15.78 -23.52
N LYS A 19 14.78 17.09 -23.32
CA LYS A 19 14.92 17.72 -21.99
C LYS A 19 13.82 17.25 -21.04
N VAL A 20 12.56 17.29 -21.48
CA VAL A 20 11.42 16.81 -20.67
C VAL A 20 11.61 15.34 -20.32
N LEU A 21 11.95 14.52 -21.30
CA LEU A 21 12.16 13.09 -21.09
C LEU A 21 13.27 12.81 -20.07
N ARG A 22 14.36 13.58 -20.15
CA ARG A 22 15.44 13.53 -19.16
C ARG A 22 15.00 13.96 -17.76
N SER A 23 14.15 14.98 -17.63
CA SER A 23 13.65 15.43 -16.31
C SER A 23 12.72 14.44 -15.63
N LEU A 24 12.01 13.61 -16.40
CA LEU A 24 11.11 12.58 -15.89
C LEU A 24 11.84 11.27 -15.53
N THR A 25 13.07 11.09 -16.00
CA THR A 25 13.84 9.86 -15.82
C THR A 25 14.83 10.03 -14.67
N PRO A 26 14.92 9.08 -13.71
CA PRO A 26 15.91 9.17 -12.64
C PRO A 26 17.34 9.26 -13.19
N CYS A 27 18.17 10.09 -12.57
CA CYS A 27 19.52 10.41 -13.05
C CYS A 27 20.46 9.21 -13.20
N PHE A 28 20.19 8.10 -12.48
CA PHE A 28 20.99 6.88 -12.55
C PHE A 28 20.89 6.16 -13.91
N TYR A 29 19.75 6.24 -14.60
CA TYR A 29 19.56 5.59 -15.91
C TYR A 29 20.20 6.39 -17.06
N ILE A 30 20.48 7.68 -16.84
CA ILE A 30 21.05 8.58 -17.87
C ILE A 30 22.45 9.00 -17.44
N LYS A 31 23.44 8.14 -17.73
CA LYS A 31 24.86 8.38 -17.40
C LYS A 31 25.49 9.52 -18.20
N ARG A 32 24.95 9.82 -19.39
CA ARG A 32 25.46 10.82 -20.32
C ARG A 32 24.32 11.62 -20.92
N GLY A 33 24.59 12.87 -21.27
CA GLY A 33 23.58 13.79 -21.80
C GLY A 33 23.35 13.73 -23.31
N ASP A 34 23.89 12.73 -24.00
CA ASP A 34 23.64 12.52 -25.42
C ASP A 34 22.28 11.86 -25.68
N GLN A 35 21.77 11.99 -26.90
CA GLN A 35 20.43 11.55 -27.27
C GLN A 35 20.26 10.03 -27.10
N ALA A 36 21.29 9.23 -27.43
CA ALA A 36 21.22 7.77 -27.34
C ALA A 36 21.16 7.31 -25.88
N SER A 37 21.95 7.92 -25.00
CA SER A 37 21.96 7.64 -23.57
C SER A 37 20.65 8.04 -22.90
N ILE A 38 20.06 9.17 -23.29
CA ILE A 38 18.73 9.60 -22.78
C ILE A 38 17.67 8.57 -23.18
N ILE A 39 17.58 8.22 -24.46
CA ILE A 39 16.56 7.28 -24.96
C ILE A 39 16.77 5.89 -24.37
N GLY A 40 18.01 5.40 -24.31
CA GLY A 40 18.34 4.11 -23.72
C GLY A 40 17.95 4.02 -22.24
N GLY A 41 18.32 5.05 -21.45
CA GLY A 41 17.97 5.11 -20.03
C GLY A 41 16.46 5.16 -19.78
N VAL A 42 15.73 5.89 -20.63
CA VAL A 42 14.25 5.95 -20.55
C VAL A 42 13.64 4.59 -20.85
N ILE A 43 14.13 3.87 -21.85
CA ILE A 43 13.63 2.52 -22.20
C ILE A 43 13.83 1.56 -21.04
N GLU A 44 15.00 1.57 -20.41
CA GLU A 44 15.31 0.72 -19.26
C GLU A 44 14.40 1.06 -18.06
N PHE A 45 14.22 2.34 -17.77
CA PHE A 45 13.31 2.79 -16.72
C PHE A 45 11.85 2.38 -16.96
N ILE A 46 11.34 2.53 -18.20
CA ILE A 46 9.97 2.11 -18.55
C ILE A 46 9.80 0.60 -18.38
N LYS A 47 10.78 -0.20 -18.78
CA LYS A 47 10.74 -1.66 -18.62
C LYS A 47 10.65 -2.06 -17.15
N GLU A 48 11.44 -1.42 -16.29
CA GLU A 48 11.39 -1.67 -14.86
C GLU A 48 10.03 -1.28 -14.26
N LEU A 49 9.49 -0.11 -14.62
CA LEU A 49 8.15 0.30 -14.17
C LEU A 49 7.07 -0.69 -14.62
N GLN A 50 7.13 -1.18 -15.86
CA GLN A 50 6.20 -2.18 -16.37
C GLN A 50 6.31 -3.51 -15.61
N GLN A 51 7.53 -3.95 -15.28
CA GLN A 51 7.75 -5.15 -14.49
C GLN A 51 7.21 -5.02 -13.07
N VAL A 52 7.41 -3.86 -12.44
CA VAL A 52 6.84 -3.55 -11.11
C VAL A 52 5.31 -3.61 -11.17
N LEU A 53 4.69 -2.97 -12.16
CA LEU A 53 3.23 -3.00 -12.33
C LEU A 53 2.69 -4.43 -12.50
N GLN A 54 3.28 -5.24 -13.37
CA GLN A 54 2.86 -6.63 -13.56
C GLN A 54 2.99 -7.46 -12.26
N SER A 55 4.06 -7.24 -11.50
CA SER A 55 4.26 -7.93 -10.21
C SER A 55 3.18 -7.56 -9.19
N LEU A 56 2.77 -6.30 -9.17
CA LEU A 56 1.72 -5.77 -8.29
C LEU A 56 0.33 -6.24 -8.73
N GLU A 57 0.04 -6.26 -10.03
CA GLU A 57 -1.20 -6.80 -10.58
C GLU A 57 -1.34 -8.30 -10.29
N GLY A 58 -0.26 -9.07 -10.39
CA GLY A 58 -0.22 -10.48 -10.02
C GLY A 58 -0.50 -10.70 -8.53
N LYS A 59 0.04 -9.84 -7.66
CA LYS A 59 -0.27 -9.84 -6.21
C LYS A 59 -1.74 -9.48 -5.94
N LYS A 60 -2.30 -8.49 -6.65
CA LYS A 60 -3.72 -8.11 -6.57
C LYS A 60 -4.64 -9.28 -6.94
N ARG A 61 -4.31 -10.03 -8.00
CA ARG A 61 -5.09 -11.20 -8.46
C ARG A 61 -5.06 -12.36 -7.49
N ARG A 62 -3.91 -12.65 -6.85
CA ARG A 62 -3.82 -13.70 -5.83
C ARG A 62 -4.62 -13.36 -4.57
N LYS A 63 -4.79 -12.07 -4.24
CA LYS A 63 -5.68 -11.61 -3.17
C LYS A 63 -7.18 -11.61 -3.58
N SER A 64 -7.50 -11.66 -4.88
CA SER A 64 -8.88 -11.61 -5.39
C SER A 64 -9.45 -12.94 -5.89
N ILE A 65 -8.67 -14.03 -5.92
CA ILE A 65 -9.11 -15.36 -6.43
C ILE A 65 -9.33 -16.37 -5.29
N SER A 66 -9.75 -15.91 -4.12
CA SER A 66 -10.40 -16.79 -3.14
C SER A 66 -11.88 -16.44 -2.99
N PRO A 67 -12.72 -16.77 -3.98
CA PRO A 67 -14.16 -16.79 -3.77
C PRO A 67 -14.52 -18.09 -3.01
N SER A 68 -15.01 -17.91 -1.79
CA SER A 68 -16.12 -18.67 -1.17
C SER A 68 -16.42 -20.08 -1.72
N SER A 69 -16.15 -21.10 -0.90
CA SER A 69 -16.96 -22.31 -0.85
C SER A 69 -17.79 -22.29 0.45
N PRO A 70 -19.13 -22.42 0.41
CA PRO A 70 -19.96 -22.56 1.60
C PRO A 70 -20.09 -24.05 1.95
N GLY A 71 -19.62 -24.44 3.14
CA GLY A 71 -19.86 -25.77 3.67
C GLY A 71 -19.67 -25.78 5.19
N PRO A 72 -20.69 -26.17 5.99
CA PRO A 72 -20.53 -26.30 7.43
C PRO A 72 -19.91 -27.65 7.71
N SER A 73 -18.67 -27.69 8.21
CA SER A 73 -18.15 -28.89 8.86
C SER A 73 -17.12 -28.49 9.92
N PRO A 74 -17.31 -28.90 11.19
CA PRO A 74 -16.35 -28.63 12.24
C PRO A 74 -15.27 -29.70 12.20
N ARG A 75 -14.08 -29.38 11.68
CA ARG A 75 -12.87 -30.16 11.96
C ARG A 75 -11.65 -29.24 12.17
N PRO A 76 -10.74 -29.59 13.10
CA PRO A 76 -9.69 -28.70 13.57
C PRO A 76 -8.56 -28.65 12.55
N LEU A 77 -8.21 -27.45 12.08
CA LEU A 77 -7.10 -27.28 11.16
C LEU A 77 -5.78 -27.27 11.93
N GLN A 78 -5.00 -28.32 11.69
CA GLN A 78 -3.59 -28.44 12.06
C GLN A 78 -2.77 -27.32 11.41
N LEU A 79 -1.82 -26.82 12.20
CA LEU A 79 -0.70 -25.99 11.75
C LEU A 79 -0.04 -26.61 10.51
N ILE A 80 0.01 -25.85 9.41
CA ILE A 80 0.96 -26.11 8.33
C ILE A 80 1.95 -24.97 8.32
N SER A 81 3.11 -25.26 8.92
CA SER A 81 4.36 -24.55 8.72
C SER A 81 4.83 -24.77 7.29
N SER A 82 5.03 -23.70 6.53
CA SER A 82 5.90 -23.71 5.35
C SER A 82 7.21 -23.02 5.72
N PRO A 83 8.38 -23.64 5.46
CA PRO A 83 9.66 -23.09 5.82
C PRO A 83 10.05 -22.00 4.82
N MET A 84 9.91 -20.74 5.22
CA MET A 84 10.59 -19.62 4.58
C MET A 84 11.97 -19.45 5.22
N PRO A 85 13.03 -19.14 4.45
CA PRO A 85 14.39 -19.02 4.96
C PRO A 85 14.46 -17.94 6.05
N GLU A 86 15.11 -18.31 7.16
CA GLU A 86 15.31 -17.48 8.33
C GLU A 86 16.02 -16.17 7.97
N SER A 87 15.31 -15.05 8.15
CA SER A 87 15.90 -13.76 8.50
C SER A 87 14.81 -12.89 9.13
N PHE A 88 14.86 -12.78 10.46
CA PHE A 88 14.02 -11.98 11.37
C PHE A 88 12.51 -12.33 11.41
N LYS A 89 12.11 -13.04 12.47
CA LYS A 89 10.70 -13.13 12.93
C LYS A 89 10.19 -11.74 13.31
N GLU A 90 9.54 -11.06 12.37
CA GLU A 90 8.69 -9.91 12.69
C GLU A 90 7.35 -10.44 13.23
N LEU A 91 7.05 -10.16 14.50
CA LEU A 91 5.72 -10.39 15.07
C LEU A 91 4.74 -9.44 14.35
N GLY A 92 3.84 -10.00 13.55
CA GLY A 92 2.82 -9.24 12.84
C GLY A 92 1.55 -10.05 12.67
N ALA A 93 0.41 -9.37 12.70
CA ALA A 93 -0.91 -9.95 12.55
C ALA A 93 -1.64 -9.32 11.36
N CYS A 94 -2.56 -10.08 10.78
CA CYS A 94 -3.26 -9.69 9.56
C CYS A 94 -4.69 -10.24 9.59
N CYS A 95 -5.68 -9.36 9.46
CA CYS A 95 -7.09 -9.71 9.32
C CYS A 95 -7.59 -9.19 7.97
N ASN A 96 -8.02 -10.09 7.08
CA ASN A 96 -8.62 -9.72 5.79
C ASN A 96 -10.12 -10.02 5.83
N SER A 97 -10.94 -9.02 5.53
CA SER A 97 -12.38 -9.19 5.28
C SER A 97 -12.76 -8.55 3.93
N PRO A 98 -13.94 -8.84 3.36
CA PRO A 98 -14.42 -8.14 2.17
C PRO A 98 -14.64 -6.63 2.38
N VAL A 99 -14.65 -6.17 3.64
CA VAL A 99 -14.94 -4.78 4.02
C VAL A 99 -13.66 -3.99 4.31
N ALA A 100 -12.64 -4.62 4.90
CA ALA A 100 -11.35 -4.00 5.18
C ALA A 100 -10.21 -5.04 5.29
N ASP A 101 -8.99 -4.59 4.98
CA ASP A 101 -7.73 -5.32 5.13
C ASP A 101 -6.90 -4.60 6.21
N VAL A 102 -6.67 -5.26 7.34
CA VAL A 102 -5.97 -4.72 8.52
C VAL A 102 -4.68 -5.50 8.73
N GLU A 103 -3.54 -4.81 8.70
CA GLU A 103 -2.21 -5.35 8.94
C GLU A 103 -1.56 -4.58 10.10
N ALA A 104 -1.05 -5.28 11.11
CA ALA A 104 -0.27 -4.68 12.19
C ALA A 104 1.08 -5.37 12.32
N LYS A 105 2.13 -4.57 12.49
CA LYS A 105 3.53 -5.04 12.51
C LYS A 105 4.31 -4.35 13.62
N ILE A 106 5.02 -5.11 14.44
CA ILE A 106 5.89 -4.53 15.47
C ILE A 106 7.20 -4.04 14.84
N SER A 107 7.59 -2.81 15.14
CA SER A 107 8.88 -2.24 14.77
C SER A 107 9.50 -1.56 16.00
N GLY A 108 10.39 -2.27 16.69
CA GLY A 108 10.98 -1.81 17.95
C GLY A 108 9.93 -1.66 19.04
N SER A 109 9.77 -0.45 19.59
CA SER A 109 8.75 -0.08 20.58
C SER A 109 7.45 0.45 19.97
N ASN A 110 7.37 0.48 18.64
CA ASN A 110 6.22 0.98 17.91
C ASN A 110 5.50 -0.15 17.17
N VAL A 111 4.23 0.05 16.86
CA VAL A 111 3.43 -0.77 15.97
C VAL A 111 3.07 0.05 14.75
N LEU A 112 3.27 -0.53 13.57
CA LEU A 112 2.79 0.01 12.31
C LEU A 112 1.47 -0.66 11.99
N LEU A 113 0.37 0.09 12.12
CA LEU A 113 -0.97 -0.37 11.79
C LEU A 113 -1.38 0.21 10.44
N LYS A 114 -1.66 -0.65 9.48
CA LYS A 114 -2.16 -0.30 8.16
C LYS A 114 -3.56 -0.85 7.99
N THR A 115 -4.45 -0.04 7.45
CA THR A 115 -5.81 -0.46 7.17
C THR A 115 -6.26 0.07 5.83
N ILE A 116 -6.73 -0.82 4.96
CA ILE A 116 -7.27 -0.49 3.64
C ILE A 116 -8.75 -0.83 3.65
N SER A 117 -9.59 0.11 3.25
CA SER A 117 -11.05 -0.07 3.23
C SER A 117 -11.70 0.80 2.17
N ARG A 118 -13.00 0.56 1.90
CA ARG A 118 -13.82 1.55 1.19
C ARG A 118 -13.98 2.80 2.06
N ARG A 119 -14.27 3.94 1.43
CA ARG A 119 -14.49 5.20 2.15
C ARG A 119 -15.77 5.13 3.00
N ILE A 120 -15.60 4.94 4.30
CA ILE A 120 -16.68 4.94 5.29
C ILE A 120 -16.58 6.22 6.14
N PRO A 121 -17.62 7.07 6.19
CA PRO A 121 -17.63 8.26 7.03
C PRO A 121 -17.38 7.92 8.50
N GLY A 122 -16.57 8.72 9.20
CA GLY A 122 -16.29 8.53 10.63
C GLY A 122 -15.36 7.35 10.98
N GLN A 123 -14.94 6.54 10.01
CA GLN A 123 -14.14 5.34 10.27
C GLN A 123 -12.80 5.62 10.95
N VAL A 124 -12.10 6.67 10.52
CA VAL A 124 -10.83 7.06 11.14
C VAL A 124 -11.01 7.42 12.63
N VAL A 125 -12.13 8.06 12.97
CA VAL A 125 -12.46 8.42 14.37
C VAL A 125 -12.75 7.16 15.19
N ARG A 126 -13.45 6.18 14.62
CA ARG A 126 -13.66 4.86 15.26
C ARG A 126 -12.34 4.17 15.57
N ILE A 127 -11.41 4.14 14.61
CA ILE A 127 -10.09 3.52 14.78
C ILE A 127 -9.30 4.25 15.87
N ILE A 128 -9.24 5.58 15.83
CA ILE A 128 -8.57 6.38 16.86
C ILE A 128 -9.13 6.07 18.25
N GLY A 129 -10.46 6.03 18.39
CA GLY A 129 -11.10 5.70 19.66
C GLY A 129 -10.78 4.29 20.16
N ILE A 130 -10.55 3.31 19.28
CA ILE A 130 -10.09 1.97 19.67
C ILE A 130 -8.64 2.02 20.14
N LEU A 131 -7.76 2.70 19.41
CA LEU A 131 -6.36 2.82 19.78
C LEU A 131 -6.18 3.50 21.14
N GLU A 132 -6.94 4.56 21.42
CA GLU A 132 -6.94 5.26 22.70
C GLU A 132 -7.45 4.36 23.84
N LYS A 133 -8.53 3.60 23.62
CA LYS A 133 -9.06 2.63 24.61
C LYS A 133 -8.06 1.53 24.97
N LEU A 134 -7.22 1.15 24.01
CA LEU A 134 -6.19 0.13 24.17
C LEU A 134 -4.85 0.70 24.68
N SER A 135 -4.84 1.96 25.11
CA SER A 135 -3.64 2.64 25.64
C SER A 135 -2.48 2.74 24.63
N PHE A 136 -2.77 2.80 23.34
CA PHE A 136 -1.78 3.11 22.31
C PHE A 136 -1.66 4.63 22.11
N GLU A 137 -0.43 5.12 22.01
CA GLU A 137 -0.15 6.52 21.68
C GLU A 137 0.05 6.66 20.17
N ILE A 138 -0.76 7.49 19.49
CA ILE A 138 -0.64 7.70 18.05
C ILE A 138 0.45 8.73 17.78
N LEU A 139 1.55 8.30 17.16
CA LEU A 139 2.67 9.17 16.79
C LEU A 139 2.45 9.84 15.43
N HIS A 140 1.98 9.06 14.45
CA HIS A 140 1.77 9.54 13.10
C HIS A 140 0.57 8.85 12.46
N LEU A 141 -0.28 9.61 11.79
CA LEU A 141 -1.38 9.12 10.97
C LEU A 141 -1.19 9.65 9.55
N ASN A 142 -1.06 8.74 8.58
CA ASN A 142 -1.15 9.06 7.17
C ASN A 142 -2.47 8.54 6.60
N ILE A 143 -3.17 9.39 5.84
CA ILE A 143 -4.41 9.04 5.15
C ILE A 143 -4.19 9.22 3.66
N SER A 144 -4.13 8.12 2.93
CA SER A 144 -4.02 8.13 1.47
C SER A 144 -5.32 7.61 0.88
N SER A 145 -5.92 8.32 -0.08
CA SER A 145 -7.12 7.87 -0.78
C SER A 145 -6.81 7.64 -2.25
N MET A 146 -7.37 6.56 -2.81
CA MET A 146 -7.29 6.22 -4.22
C MET A 146 -8.65 5.66 -4.66
N GLU A 147 -9.32 6.36 -5.58
CA GLU A 147 -10.64 5.99 -6.09
C GLU A 147 -11.66 5.77 -4.95
N GLU A 148 -12.25 4.58 -4.84
CA GLU A 148 -13.22 4.21 -3.79
C GLU A 148 -12.56 3.76 -2.48
N THR A 149 -11.23 3.68 -2.43
CA THR A 149 -10.48 3.12 -1.30
C THR A 149 -9.69 4.19 -0.53
N VAL A 150 -9.50 3.91 0.76
CA VAL A 150 -8.69 4.71 1.67
C VAL A 150 -7.75 3.78 2.43
N LEU A 151 -6.47 4.13 2.44
CA LEU A 151 -5.42 3.55 3.25
C LEU A 151 -5.16 4.47 4.45
N TYR A 152 -5.39 3.95 5.64
CA TYR A 152 -4.95 4.53 6.89
C TYR A 152 -3.64 3.86 7.30
N SER A 153 -2.60 4.64 7.61
CA SER A 153 -1.32 4.13 8.10
C SER A 153 -0.96 4.86 9.40
N PHE A 154 -1.08 4.16 10.52
CA PHE A 154 -0.75 4.63 11.85
C PHE A 154 0.62 4.11 12.27
N VAL A 155 1.44 5.01 12.82
CA VAL A 155 2.58 4.64 13.65
C VAL A 155 2.16 4.91 15.08
N ILE A 156 2.00 3.85 15.86
CA ILE A 156 1.56 3.92 17.25
C ILE A 156 2.66 3.40 18.16
N LYS A 157 2.79 3.96 19.36
CA LYS A 157 3.71 3.50 20.38
C LYS A 157 2.95 2.64 21.39
N ILE A 158 3.57 1.55 21.81
CA ILE A 158 3.01 0.66 22.83
C ILE A 158 3.09 1.39 24.18
N GLY A 159 1.93 1.71 24.77
CA GLY A 159 1.86 2.29 26.10
C GLY A 159 2.29 1.30 27.18
N LEU A 160 2.75 1.81 28.33
CA LEU A 160 3.20 0.97 29.46
C LEU A 160 2.07 0.13 30.06
N GLU A 161 0.82 0.53 29.87
CA GLU A 161 -0.38 -0.16 30.36
C GLU A 161 -1.05 -1.05 29.29
N CYS A 162 -0.43 -1.21 28.11
CA CYS A 162 -1.00 -2.00 27.03
C CYS A 162 -0.84 -3.50 27.32
N GLN A 163 -1.97 -4.20 27.54
CA GLN A 163 -2.00 -5.66 27.74
C GLN A 163 -2.34 -6.46 26.47
N VAL A 164 -2.64 -5.76 25.38
CA VAL A 164 -3.23 -6.35 24.18
C VAL A 164 -2.15 -6.78 23.18
N SER A 165 -2.29 -7.98 22.62
CA SER A 165 -1.38 -8.49 21.60
C SER A 165 -1.65 -7.85 20.23
N VAL A 166 -0.69 -7.98 19.31
CA VAL A 166 -0.84 -7.42 17.96
C VAL A 166 -1.95 -8.13 17.19
N GLU A 167 -2.19 -9.41 17.46
CA GLU A 167 -3.30 -10.17 16.92
C GLU A 167 -4.66 -9.61 17.38
N GLU A 168 -4.80 -9.35 18.67
CA GLU A 168 -6.05 -8.83 19.24
C GLU A 168 -6.34 -7.39 18.77
N LEU A 169 -5.30 -6.55 18.63
CA LEU A 169 -5.43 -5.23 18.00
C LEU A 169 -5.98 -5.32 16.57
N THR A 170 -5.50 -6.25 15.75
CA THR A 170 -6.00 -6.39 14.37
C THR A 170 -7.46 -6.82 14.31
N VAL A 171 -7.90 -7.65 15.25
CA VAL A 171 -9.30 -8.09 15.34
C VAL A 171 -10.21 -6.93 15.77
N GLU A 172 -9.83 -6.17 16.80
CA GLU A 172 -10.63 -5.05 17.31
C GLU A 172 -10.82 -3.96 16.24
N VAL A 173 -9.72 -3.60 15.55
CA VAL A 173 -9.76 -2.65 14.44
C VAL A 173 -10.62 -3.20 13.31
N GLN A 174 -10.55 -4.50 12.99
CA GLN A 174 -11.37 -5.11 11.95
C GLN A 174 -12.87 -5.08 12.28
N GLN A 175 -13.26 -5.31 13.54
CA GLN A 175 -14.65 -5.25 13.98
C GLN A 175 -15.26 -3.85 13.80
N SER A 176 -14.45 -2.80 13.93
CA SER A 176 -14.88 -1.41 13.70
C SER A 176 -15.37 -1.14 12.28
N PHE A 177 -15.03 -1.99 11.30
CA PHE A 177 -15.52 -1.91 9.92
C PHE A 177 -16.79 -2.72 9.68
N CYS A 178 -17.14 -3.67 10.56
CA CYS A 178 -18.31 -4.53 10.42
C CYS A 178 -19.58 -3.96 11.11
N SER A 179 -19.43 -2.98 12.01
CA SER A 179 -20.55 -2.34 12.72
C SER A 179 -21.24 -1.26 11.89
N GLU A 180 -21.87 -1.66 10.77
CA GLU A 180 -22.86 -0.82 10.07
C GLU A 180 -23.99 -1.69 9.50
N ALA A 181 -24.81 -2.22 10.41
CA ALA A 181 -26.14 -2.74 10.12
C ALA A 181 -27.11 -2.31 11.23
N ALA A 182 -27.25 -1.00 11.44
CA ALA A 182 -28.41 -0.37 12.08
C ALA A 182 -28.20 1.14 12.17
N CYS A 183 -28.74 1.88 11.21
CA CYS A 183 -29.26 3.23 11.43
C CYS A 183 -30.35 3.45 10.37
N ASP A 184 -31.56 2.99 10.68
CA ASP A 184 -32.77 3.47 10.05
C ASP A 184 -32.90 4.98 10.31
N PRO A 185 -33.18 5.82 9.30
CA PRO A 185 -33.63 7.18 9.54
C PRO A 185 -35.13 7.18 9.86
N CYS A 186 -35.47 7.71 11.04
CA CYS A 186 -36.81 8.26 11.34
C CYS A 186 -37.10 9.51 10.50
#